data_AF-A0A9Q4QYH7-F1
#
_entry.id   AF-A0A9Q4QYH7-F1
#
_cell.length_a   1.000
_cell.length_b   1.000
_cell.length_c   1.000
_cell.angle_alpha   90.00
_cell.angle_beta   90.00
_cell.angle_gamma   90.00
#
_symmetry.space_group_name_H-M   'P 1'
#
loop_
_entity.id
_entity.type
_entity.pdbx_description
1 polymer ?
#
loop_
_entity_poly.entity_id
_entity_poly.type
_entity_poly.pdbx_seq_one_letter_code
_entity_poly.pdbx_strand_id
1 'polypeptide(L)'
;MLGRLGYFFICFLWLLQSSKVLAVSNDKKPILIICSYNPAAHQTSVTISDYMDEYSKLGGQRDIIIENMNCKSFSEAPLWSKMMTQILAKYQGEKHPAQIILLGQEAWAAYLSQRDEMQVKVPVMCSL
;
A
#
# COMPACT_ATOMS: atom_id res chain seq x y z
N MET A 1 -47.90 -25.28 -3.12
CA MET A 1 -47.23 -23.97 -3.25
C MET A 1 -45.99 -23.79 -2.35
N LEU A 2 -45.73 -24.68 -1.37
CA LEU A 2 -44.62 -24.55 -0.41
C LEU A 2 -43.22 -24.89 -0.99
N GLY A 3 -43.12 -25.83 -1.94
CA GLY A 3 -41.83 -26.26 -2.49
C GLY A 3 -41.10 -25.20 -3.32
N ARG A 4 -41.84 -24.35 -4.07
CA ARG A 4 -41.25 -23.29 -4.90
C ARG A 4 -40.52 -22.23 -4.05
N LEU A 5 -41.05 -21.89 -2.88
CA LEU A 5 -40.46 -20.89 -1.99
C LEU A 5 -39.13 -21.35 -1.38
N GLY A 6 -39.00 -22.66 -1.10
CA GLY A 6 -37.75 -23.26 -0.62
C GLY A 6 -36.62 -23.22 -1.64
N TYR A 7 -36.91 -23.43 -2.92
CA TYR A 7 -35.90 -23.29 -3.99
C TYR A 7 -35.39 -21.86 -4.13
N PHE A 8 -36.27 -20.86 -4.03
CA PHE A 8 -35.83 -19.46 -4.02
C PHE A 8 -34.93 -19.13 -2.84
N PHE A 9 -35.21 -19.68 -1.66
CA PHE A 9 -34.38 -19.48 -0.47
C PHE A 9 -32.99 -20.13 -0.60
N ILE A 10 -32.91 -21.34 -1.15
CA ILE A 10 -31.64 -22.04 -1.41
C ILE A 10 -30.82 -21.31 -2.49
N CYS A 11 -31.46 -20.87 -3.58
CA CYS A 11 -30.79 -20.06 -4.61
C CYS A 11 -30.29 -18.72 -4.05
N PHE A 12 -31.06 -18.07 -3.17
CA PHE A 12 -30.66 -16.83 -2.52
C PHE A 12 -29.46 -17.03 -1.57
N LEU A 13 -29.43 -18.14 -0.82
CA LEU A 13 -28.27 -18.49 0.01
C LEU A 13 -27.01 -18.80 -0.82
N TRP A 14 -27.16 -19.46 -1.97
CA TRP A 14 -26.06 -19.66 -2.93
C TRP A 14 -25.56 -18.35 -3.53
N LEU A 15 -26.46 -17.43 -3.88
CA LEU A 15 -26.12 -16.09 -4.37
C LEU A 15 -25.41 -15.25 -3.29
N LEU A 16 -25.82 -15.36 -2.02
CA LEU A 16 -25.16 -14.71 -0.89
C LEU A 16 -23.75 -15.28 -0.63
N GLN A 17 -23.53 -16.59 -0.84
CA GLN A 17 -22.19 -17.18 -0.79
C GLN A 17 -21.31 -16.70 -1.96
N SER A 18 -21.86 -16.55 -3.17
CA SER A 18 -21.12 -15.99 -4.31
C SER A 18 -20.74 -14.52 -4.14
N SER A 19 -21.48 -13.76 -3.32
CA SER A 19 -21.20 -12.34 -3.07
C SER A 19 -19.87 -12.10 -2.35
N LYS A 20 -19.28 -13.13 -1.72
CA LYS A 20 -17.99 -13.02 -1.03
C LYS A 20 -16.76 -13.14 -1.95
N VAL A 21 -16.93 -13.35 -3.26
CA VAL A 21 -15.83 -13.80 -4.14
C VAL A 21 -15.33 -12.75 -5.14
N LEU A 22 -15.98 -11.58 -5.30
CA LEU A 22 -15.61 -10.63 -6.35
C LEU A 22 -14.87 -9.38 -5.83
N ALA A 23 -13.71 -9.59 -5.20
CA ALA A 23 -12.65 -8.56 -5.17
C ALA A 23 -11.26 -9.13 -4.84
N VAL A 24 -11.01 -10.45 -5.01
CA VAL A 24 -9.64 -10.96 -4.96
C VAL A 24 -9.00 -10.70 -6.32
N SER A 25 -8.37 -9.53 -6.44
CA SER A 25 -7.37 -9.30 -7.48
C SER A 25 -6.32 -10.41 -7.36
N ASN A 26 -6.31 -11.35 -8.31
CA ASN A 26 -5.25 -12.36 -8.45
C ASN A 26 -3.87 -11.72 -8.69
N ASP A 27 -3.84 -10.44 -9.01
CA ASP A 27 -2.61 -9.66 -9.09
C ASP A 27 -2.15 -9.30 -7.66
N LYS A 28 -1.20 -10.08 -7.14
CA LYS A 28 -0.56 -9.84 -5.83
C LYS A 28 0.48 -8.71 -5.93
N LYS A 29 0.09 -7.58 -6.54
CA LYS A 29 0.88 -6.35 -6.54
C LYS A 29 1.37 -6.01 -5.12
N PRO A 30 2.63 -5.60 -4.97
CA PRO A 30 3.25 -5.40 -3.66
C PRO A 30 2.69 -4.17 -2.95
N ILE A 31 2.94 -4.09 -1.64
CA ILE A 31 2.79 -2.87 -0.84
C ILE A 31 4.16 -2.18 -0.83
N LEU A 32 4.20 -0.91 -1.23
CA LEU A 32 5.43 -0.12 -1.25
C LEU A 32 5.48 0.79 -0.02
N ILE A 33 6.43 0.55 0.87
CA ILE A 33 6.76 1.43 1.99
C ILE A 33 7.91 2.35 1.55
N ILE A 34 7.71 3.66 1.64
CA ILE A 34 8.75 4.67 1.38
C ILE A 34 9.05 5.39 2.69
N CYS A 35 10.25 5.20 3.22
CA CYS A 35 10.69 5.86 4.44
C CYS A 35 11.53 7.11 4.13
N SER A 36 11.35 8.13 4.98
CA SER A 36 12.09 9.39 4.95
C SER A 36 13.55 9.17 5.35
N TYR A 37 13.76 8.41 6.43
CA TYR A 37 15.05 8.11 7.05
C TYR A 37 15.41 6.64 6.89
N ASN A 38 16.69 6.33 7.17
CA ASN A 38 17.21 4.97 7.13
C ASN A 38 16.28 3.98 7.87
N PRO A 39 15.77 2.93 7.20
CA PRO A 39 14.95 1.91 7.86
C PRO A 39 15.72 1.15 8.95
N ALA A 40 17.06 1.20 8.94
CA ALA A 40 17.90 0.69 10.03
C ALA A 40 17.89 1.59 11.29
N ALA A 41 17.31 2.79 11.24
CA ALA A 41 17.06 3.58 12.43
C ALA A 41 16.01 2.87 13.29
N HIS A 42 16.28 2.75 14.59
CA HIS A 42 15.51 1.90 15.51
C HIS A 42 14.00 2.15 15.43
N GLN A 43 13.56 3.42 15.45
CA GLN A 43 12.14 3.77 15.42
C GLN A 43 11.45 3.33 14.12
N THR A 44 12.05 3.64 12.96
CA THR A 44 11.52 3.25 11.66
C THR A 44 11.44 1.74 11.50
N SER A 45 12.46 1.02 11.99
CA SER A 45 12.47 -0.44 11.97
C SER A 45 11.34 -1.04 12.79
N VAL A 46 11.08 -0.53 14.00
CA VAL A 46 10.01 -1.02 14.88
C VAL A 46 8.65 -0.79 14.22
N THR A 47 8.39 0.40 13.68
CA THR A 47 7.13 0.70 13.00
C THR A 47 6.88 -0.20 11.80
N ILE A 48 7.92 -0.50 11.01
CA ILE A 48 7.80 -1.42 9.88
C ILE A 48 7.53 -2.84 10.37
N SER A 49 8.23 -3.32 11.40
CA SER A 49 8.02 -4.66 11.96
C SER A 49 6.61 -4.82 12.56
N ASP A 50 6.13 -3.85 13.34
CA ASP A 50 4.79 -3.86 13.92
C ASP A 50 3.71 -3.92 12.82
N TYR A 51 3.90 -3.15 11.75
CA TYR A 51 3.03 -3.20 10.58
C TYR A 51 3.04 -4.58 9.91
N MET A 52 4.23 -5.16 9.69
CA MET A 52 4.37 -6.47 9.05
C MET A 52 3.72 -7.58 9.88
N ASP A 53 3.88 -7.54 11.20
CA ASP A 53 3.32 -8.52 12.13
C ASP A 53 1.78 -8.46 12.14
N GLU A 54 1.20 -7.27 12.29
CA GLU A 54 -0.26 -7.11 12.25
C GLU A 54 -0.84 -7.38 10.86
N TYR A 55 -0.14 -6.99 9.78
CA TYR A 55 -0.54 -7.32 8.41
C TYR A 55 -0.62 -8.83 8.20
N SER A 56 0.40 -9.56 8.63
CA SER A 56 0.46 -11.03 8.56
C SER A 56 -0.64 -11.68 9.41
N LYS A 57 -0.83 -11.22 10.64
CA LYS A 57 -1.87 -11.69 11.57
C LYS A 57 -3.29 -11.50 11.03
N LEU A 58 -3.53 -10.44 10.26
CA LEU A 58 -4.80 -10.18 9.57
C LEU A 58 -4.95 -10.96 8.25
N GLY A 59 -4.01 -11.87 7.91
CA GLY A 59 -4.06 -12.69 6.71
C GLY A 59 -3.51 -12.01 5.46
N GLY A 60 -2.69 -10.97 5.62
CA GLY A 60 -1.99 -10.30 4.54
C GLY A 60 -1.08 -11.26 3.75
N GLN A 61 -1.07 -11.13 2.41
CA GLN A 61 -0.32 -12.02 1.52
C GLN A 61 0.45 -11.30 0.41
N ARG A 62 0.45 -9.96 0.39
CA ARG A 62 1.20 -9.17 -0.60
C ARG A 62 2.64 -9.04 -0.13
N ASP A 63 3.56 -9.06 -1.09
CA ASP A 63 4.96 -8.71 -0.81
C ASP A 63 5.05 -7.27 -0.34
N ILE A 64 5.95 -7.01 0.61
CA ILE A 64 6.24 -5.68 1.13
C ILE A 64 7.62 -5.27 0.62
N ILE A 65 7.68 -4.15 -0.09
CA ILE A 65 8.91 -3.56 -0.62
C ILE A 65 9.18 -2.28 0.15
N ILE A 66 10.43 -2.09 0.59
CA ILE A 66 10.84 -0.92 1.37
C ILE A 66 11.86 -0.13 0.56
N GLU A 67 11.56 1.14 0.32
CA GLU A 67 12.43 2.13 -0.31
C GLU A 67 12.71 3.25 0.65
N ASN A 68 13.89 3.86 0.52
CA ASN A 68 14.35 4.89 1.44
C ASN A 68 14.78 6.13 0.65
N MET A 69 14.22 7.28 1.01
CA MET A 69 14.61 8.57 0.46
C MET A 69 16.00 9.02 0.92
N ASN A 70 16.49 8.48 2.04
CA ASN A 70 17.76 8.82 2.67
C ASN A 70 17.86 10.31 3.05
N CYS A 71 16.79 10.90 3.54
CA CYS A 71 16.82 12.27 4.05
C CYS A 71 17.74 12.36 5.28
N LYS A 72 18.64 13.33 5.29
CA LYS A 72 19.60 13.52 6.40
C LYS A 72 19.32 14.78 7.19
N SER A 73 18.81 15.81 6.54
CA SER A 73 18.50 17.09 7.19
C SER A 73 17.56 17.94 6.34
N PHE A 74 17.01 18.98 6.95
CA PHE A 74 16.13 19.94 6.28
C PHE A 74 16.81 20.71 5.13
N SER A 75 18.14 20.83 5.11
CA SER A 75 18.86 21.48 4.01
C SER A 75 18.68 20.77 2.66
N GLU A 76 18.32 19.48 2.69
CA GLU A 76 18.03 18.66 1.51
C GLU A 76 16.57 18.79 1.04
N ALA A 77 15.73 19.60 1.70
CA ALA A 77 14.31 19.78 1.34
C ALA A 77 14.07 20.07 -0.15
N PRO A 78 14.88 20.89 -0.84
CA PRO A 78 14.73 21.11 -2.28
C PRO A 78 14.94 19.84 -3.14
N LEU A 79 15.61 18.81 -2.60
CA LEU A 79 15.93 17.57 -3.31
C LEU A 79 14.90 16.46 -3.06
N TRP A 80 14.08 16.56 -2.00
CA TRP A 80 13.15 15.50 -1.61
C TRP A 80 12.18 15.11 -2.73
N SER A 81 11.64 16.12 -3.44
CA SER A 81 10.75 15.88 -4.58
C SER A 81 11.43 15.02 -5.66
N LYS A 82 12.69 15.33 -5.98
CA LYS A 82 13.47 14.56 -6.97
C LYS A 82 13.75 13.13 -6.48
N MET A 83 14.08 12.94 -5.20
CA MET A 83 14.30 11.61 -4.63
C MET A 83 13.03 10.76 -4.69
N MET A 84 11.88 11.33 -4.34
CA MET A 84 10.58 10.67 -4.44
C MET A 84 10.27 10.29 -5.90
N THR A 85 10.48 11.20 -6.85
CA THR A 85 10.33 10.92 -8.28
C THR A 85 11.17 9.71 -8.72
N GLN A 86 12.43 9.64 -8.27
CA GLN A 86 13.32 8.52 -8.60
C GLN A 86 12.84 7.19 -8.03
N ILE A 87 12.24 7.19 -6.83
CA ILE A 87 11.63 6.00 -6.25
C ILE A 87 10.40 5.60 -7.06
N LEU A 88 9.43 6.50 -7.24
CA LEU A 88 8.17 6.20 -7.95
C LEU A 88 8.38 5.74 -9.40
N ALA A 89 9.42 6.24 -10.09
CA ALA A 89 9.77 5.82 -11.44
C ALA A 89 10.10 4.32 -11.55
N LYS A 90 10.54 3.66 -10.47
CA LYS A 90 10.82 2.21 -10.44
C LYS A 90 9.54 1.36 -10.47
N TYR A 91 8.39 1.94 -10.11
CA TYR A 91 7.15 1.24 -9.81
C TYR A 91 6.06 1.53 -10.84
N GLN A 92 6.39 1.31 -12.11
CA GLN A 92 5.48 1.41 -13.26
C GLN A 92 5.21 0.03 -13.87
N GLY A 93 4.16 -0.09 -14.68
CA GLY A 93 3.83 -1.34 -15.39
C GLY A 93 3.58 -2.51 -14.42
N GLU A 94 4.34 -3.59 -14.58
CA GLU A 94 4.21 -4.81 -13.76
C GLU A 94 4.65 -4.60 -12.30
N LYS A 95 5.54 -3.64 -12.04
CA LYS A 95 6.02 -3.30 -10.68
C LYS A 95 5.09 -2.36 -9.93
N HIS A 96 3.94 -2.03 -10.51
CA HIS A 96 2.99 -1.11 -9.92
C HIS A 96 2.47 -1.66 -8.58
N PRO A 97 2.53 -0.89 -7.48
CA PRO A 97 2.09 -1.36 -6.17
C PRO A 97 0.56 -1.42 -6.10
N ALA A 98 0.06 -2.11 -5.08
CA ALA A 98 -1.34 -2.08 -4.67
C ALA A 98 -1.64 -0.92 -3.70
N GLN A 99 -0.64 -0.51 -2.92
CA GLN A 99 -0.72 0.54 -1.91
C GLN A 99 0.67 1.16 -1.70
N ILE A 100 0.70 2.44 -1.36
CA ILE A 100 1.90 3.14 -0.88
C ILE A 100 1.72 3.51 0.60
N ILE A 101 2.74 3.29 1.40
CA ILE A 101 2.84 3.75 2.79
C ILE A 101 4.03 4.68 2.90
N LEU A 102 3.81 5.90 3.37
CA LEU A 102 4.82 6.94 3.52
C LEU A 102 5.15 7.07 5.00
N LEU A 103 6.42 6.84 5.37
CA LEU A 103 6.89 6.94 6.75
C LEU A 103 7.79 8.17 6.93
N GLY A 104 7.41 9.06 7.84
CA GLY A 104 8.13 10.30 8.15
C GLY A 104 7.68 11.50 7.32
N GLN A 105 8.01 12.70 7.82
CA GLN A 105 7.44 13.95 7.32
C GLN A 105 7.92 14.33 5.91
N GLU A 106 9.15 13.98 5.61
CA GLU A 106 9.81 14.26 4.35
C GLU A 106 9.19 13.43 3.22
N ALA A 107 8.84 12.16 3.50
CA ALA A 107 8.24 11.25 2.54
C ALA A 107 6.86 11.70 2.08
N TRP A 108 5.96 12.03 3.02
CA TRP A 108 4.62 12.47 2.63
C TRP A 108 4.63 13.88 2.01
N ALA A 109 5.48 14.80 2.50
CA ALA A 109 5.66 16.10 1.86
C ALA A 109 6.18 15.97 0.43
N ALA A 110 7.19 15.11 0.20
CA ALA A 110 7.75 14.88 -1.13
C ALA A 110 6.78 14.21 -2.09
N TYR A 111 5.98 13.25 -1.61
CA TYR A 111 4.95 12.59 -2.41
C TYR A 111 3.86 13.57 -2.83
N LEU A 112 3.34 14.37 -1.90
CA LEU A 112 2.31 15.38 -2.20
C LEU A 112 2.82 16.49 -3.14
N SER A 113 4.13 16.75 -3.15
CA SER A 113 4.75 17.70 -4.08
C SER A 113 4.84 17.21 -5.53
N GLN A 114 4.61 15.91 -5.77
CA GLN A 114 4.67 15.35 -7.11
C GLN A 114 3.54 15.88 -8.00
N ARG A 115 3.85 16.09 -9.28
CA ARG A 115 2.81 16.35 -10.29
C ARG A 115 1.85 15.17 -10.39
N ASP A 116 0.62 15.44 -10.80
CA ASP A 116 -0.44 14.43 -10.86
C ASP A 116 -0.09 13.23 -11.76
N GLU A 117 0.69 13.43 -12.82
CA GLU A 117 1.10 12.34 -13.73
C GLU A 117 2.17 11.43 -13.10
N MET A 118 2.90 11.94 -12.10
CA MET A 118 3.97 11.22 -11.42
C MET A 118 3.47 10.42 -10.22
N GLN A 119 2.29 10.77 -9.70
CA GLN A 119 1.66 10.04 -8.61
C GLN A 119 1.09 8.73 -9.12
N VAL A 120 1.56 7.63 -8.53
CA VAL A 120 0.97 6.30 -8.73
C VAL A 120 -0.46 6.35 -8.17
N LYS A 121 -1.47 6.15 -9.02
CA LYS A 121 -2.89 6.25 -8.66
C LYS A 121 -3.36 5.03 -7.87
N VAL A 122 -2.83 4.89 -6.66
CA VAL A 122 -3.13 3.84 -5.68
C VAL A 122 -3.48 4.46 -4.32
N PRO A 123 -4.12 3.71 -3.41
CA PRO A 123 -4.27 4.14 -2.02
C PRO A 123 -2.91 4.49 -1.40
N VAL A 124 -2.86 5.64 -0.73
CA VAL A 124 -1.68 6.13 -0.01
C VAL A 124 -2.02 6.31 1.46
N MET A 125 -1.18 5.77 2.34
CA MET A 125 -1.27 5.95 3.80
C MET A 125 -0.03 6.69 4.29
N CYS A 126 -0.19 7.59 5.25
CA CYS A 126 0.92 8.32 5.88
C CYS A 126 1.05 7.91 7.35
N SER A 127 2.28 7.72 7.82
CA SER A 127 2.64 7.58 9.23
C SER A 127 3.82 8.47 9.55
N LEU A 128 3.91 8.91 10.79
CA LEU A 128 5.05 9.66 11.34
C LEU A 128 6.22 8.72 11.64
#